data_AF-A0A2T0RMR9-F1
#
_entry.id   AF-A0A2T0RMR9-F1
#
_cell.length_a   1.000
_cell.length_b   1.000
_cell.length_c   1.000
_cell.angle_alpha   90.00
_cell.angle_beta   90.00
_cell.angle_gamma   90.00
#
_symmetry.space_group_name_H-M   'P 1'
#
loop_
_entity.id
_entity.type
_entity.pdbx_description
1 polymer ?
#
loop_
_entity_poly.entity_id
_entity_poly.type
_entity_poly.pdbx_seq_one_letter_code
_entity_poly.pdbx_strand_id
1 'polypeptide(L)'
;MALAAVSAAKELGKLEDLVIVGFDRNPGNLKSIAAGVQTADIKQDNTKLGQESVKAIVGVIKGEEVEAFTPIGGILITAENVANFM
;
A
#
# COMPACT_ATOMS: atom_id res chain seq x y z
N MET A 1 -2.74 -7.77 -8.43
CA MET A 1 -1.59 -8.46 -9.06
C MET A 1 -0.83 -9.35 -8.08
N ALA A 2 -0.44 -8.89 -6.89
CA ALA A 2 0.36 -9.69 -5.94
C ALA A 2 -0.23 -11.07 -5.62
N LEU A 3 -1.54 -11.21 -5.36
CA LEU A 3 -2.16 -12.51 -5.11
C LEU A 3 -1.98 -13.53 -6.25
N ALA A 4 -1.98 -13.08 -7.51
CA ALA A 4 -1.74 -13.97 -8.64
C ALA A 4 -0.28 -14.47 -8.64
N ALA A 5 0.67 -13.61 -8.27
CA ALA A 5 2.07 -14.00 -8.11
C ALA A 5 2.25 -14.97 -6.93
N VAL A 6 1.57 -14.76 -5.80
CA VAL A 6 1.55 -15.69 -4.67
C VAL A 6 1.04 -17.06 -5.12
N SER A 7 -0.08 -17.11 -5.85
CA SER A 7 -0.64 -18.37 -6.37
C SER A 7 0.34 -19.09 -7.30
N ALA A 8 0.97 -18.37 -8.24
CA ALA A 8 1.94 -18.95 -9.16
C ALA A 8 3.22 -19.45 -8.44
N ALA A 9 3.74 -18.67 -7.49
CA ALA A 9 4.88 -19.04 -6.68
C ALA A 9 4.59 -20.29 -5.83
N LYS A 10 3.38 -20.37 -5.27
CA LYS A 10 2.92 -21.54 -4.50
C LYS A 10 2.85 -22.79 -5.37
N GLU A 11 2.25 -22.69 -6.56
CA GLU A 11 2.15 -23.81 -7.50
C GLU A 11 3.52 -24.34 -7.93
N LEU A 12 4.49 -23.43 -8.08
CA LEU A 12 5.86 -23.77 -8.45
C LEU A 12 6.74 -24.19 -7.26
N GLY A 13 6.23 -24.17 -6.02
CA GLY A 13 7.01 -24.45 -4.81
C GLY A 13 8.12 -23.43 -4.52
N LYS A 14 7.96 -22.18 -4.97
CA LYS A 14 8.97 -21.11 -4.94
C LYS A 14 8.63 -19.95 -3.98
N LEU A 15 7.70 -20.14 -3.04
CA LEU A 15 7.31 -19.08 -2.10
C LEU A 15 8.49 -18.57 -1.27
N GLU A 16 9.41 -19.46 -0.87
CA GLU A 16 10.58 -19.09 -0.07
C GLU A 16 11.67 -18.38 -0.89
N ASP A 17 11.65 -18.54 -2.22
CA ASP A 17 12.63 -17.93 -3.13
C ASP A 17 12.25 -16.50 -3.55
N LEU A 18 11.03 -16.06 -3.23
CA LEU A 18 10.44 -14.86 -3.81
C LEU A 18 9.98 -13.86 -2.74
N VAL A 19 10.36 -12.60 -2.94
CA VAL A 19 9.77 -11.47 -2.21
C VAL A 19 8.59 -10.94 -3.01
N ILE A 20 7.38 -11.09 -2.48
CA ILE A 20 6.15 -10.66 -3.14
C ILE A 20 5.52 -9.53 -2.34
N VAL A 21 5.44 -8.36 -2.97
CA VAL A 21 4.89 -7.13 -2.36
C VAL A 21 3.64 -6.69 -3.11
N GLY A 22 2.56 -6.49 -2.35
CA GLY A 22 1.29 -5.95 -2.81
C GLY A 22 1.21 -4.42 -2.74
N PHE A 23 0.05 -3.91 -3.12
CA PHE A 23 -0.27 -2.49 -3.07
C PHE A 23 -1.77 -2.33 -2.72
N ASP A 24 -2.11 -1.20 -2.12
CA ASP A 24 -3.47 -0.71 -1.81
C ASP A 24 -4.17 -1.31 -0.58
N ARG A 25 -3.47 -2.02 0.32
CA ARG A 25 -4.11 -2.69 1.48
C ARG A 25 -5.26 -3.59 1.03
N ASN A 26 -5.07 -4.34 -0.07
CA ASN A 26 -6.10 -5.24 -0.55
C ASN A 26 -6.42 -6.30 0.54
N PRO A 27 -7.70 -6.53 0.91
CA PRO A 27 -8.04 -7.49 1.98
C PRO A 27 -7.49 -8.89 1.77
N GLY A 28 -7.36 -9.34 0.51
CA GLY A 28 -6.72 -10.61 0.18
C GLY A 28 -5.22 -10.59 0.45
N ASN A 29 -4.52 -9.48 0.14
CA ASN A 29 -3.09 -9.34 0.45
C ASN A 29 -2.86 -9.39 1.96
N LEU A 30 -3.71 -8.72 2.76
CA LEU A 30 -3.60 -8.76 4.22
C LEU A 30 -3.74 -10.18 4.78
N LYS A 31 -4.76 -10.93 4.30
CA LYS A 31 -4.93 -12.34 4.68
C LYS A 31 -3.75 -13.20 4.24
N SER A 32 -3.21 -12.94 3.06
CA SER A 32 -2.05 -13.63 2.50
C SER A 32 -0.78 -13.40 3.34
N ILE A 33 -0.54 -12.16 3.78
CA ILE A 33 0.56 -11.78 4.67
C ILE A 33 0.37 -12.42 6.05
N ALA A 34 -0.83 -12.35 6.61
CA ALA A 34 -1.14 -12.97 7.90
C ALA A 34 -0.99 -14.50 7.87
N ALA A 35 -1.20 -15.12 6.71
CA ALA A 35 -0.96 -16.55 6.49
C ALA A 35 0.51 -16.89 6.17
N GLY A 36 1.40 -15.91 6.13
CA GLY A 36 2.84 -16.10 5.88
C GLY A 36 3.20 -16.47 4.44
N VAL A 37 2.28 -16.30 3.48
CA VAL A 37 2.50 -16.67 2.07
C VAL A 37 2.70 -15.47 1.14
N GLN A 38 2.74 -14.26 1.69
CA GLN A 38 3.10 -13.02 1.01
C GLN A 38 3.98 -12.16 1.92
N THR A 39 4.99 -11.51 1.35
CA THR A 39 5.99 -10.77 2.15
C THR A 39 5.45 -9.47 2.71
N ALA A 40 4.79 -8.66 1.87
CA ALA A 40 4.32 -7.34 2.29
C ALA A 40 3.22 -6.76 1.37
N ASP A 41 2.68 -5.61 1.77
CA ASP A 41 1.80 -4.75 0.97
C ASP A 41 2.11 -3.28 1.27
N ILE A 42 2.05 -2.39 0.28
CA ILE A 42 2.13 -0.95 0.51
C ILE A 42 0.73 -0.36 0.52
N LYS A 43 0.30 0.11 1.69
CA LYS A 43 -0.93 0.90 1.83
C LYS A 43 -0.67 2.36 1.46
N GLN A 44 -1.55 2.94 0.67
CA GLN A 44 -1.60 4.39 0.46
C GLN A 44 -2.28 5.12 1.64
N ASP A 45 -1.85 6.35 1.94
CA ASP A 45 -2.55 7.24 2.86
C ASP A 45 -3.60 8.10 2.13
N ASN A 46 -4.71 7.46 1.74
CA ASN A 46 -5.79 8.11 0.97
C ASN A 46 -6.42 9.29 1.73
N THR A 47 -6.45 9.23 3.06
CA THR A 47 -6.96 10.32 3.89
C THR A 47 -6.05 11.53 3.77
N LYS A 48 -4.73 11.35 3.92
CA LYS A 48 -3.76 12.43 3.73
C LYS A 48 -3.78 12.97 2.31
N LEU A 49 -3.93 12.09 1.32
CA LEU A 49 -4.09 12.48 -0.09
C LEU A 49 -5.28 13.42 -0.30
N GLY A 50 -6.45 13.07 0.26
CA GLY A 50 -7.63 13.92 0.20
C GLY A 50 -7.44 15.26 0.91
N GLN A 51 -6.85 15.24 2.11
CA GLN A 51 -6.56 16.45 2.90
C GLN A 51 -5.62 17.42 2.16
N GLU A 52 -4.49 16.92 1.65
CA GLU A 52 -3.54 17.76 0.93
C GLU A 52 -4.11 18.27 -0.40
N SER A 53 -4.94 17.47 -1.08
CA SER A 53 -5.62 17.91 -2.31
C SER A 53 -6.58 19.08 -2.05
N VAL A 54 -7.41 18.98 -1.00
CA VAL A 54 -8.34 20.07 -0.64
C VAL A 54 -7.57 21.31 -0.19
N LYS A 55 -6.53 21.14 0.63
CA LYS A 55 -5.66 22.23 1.08
C LYS A 55 -5.02 22.96 -0.10
N ALA A 56 -4.48 22.23 -1.07
CA ALA A 56 -3.89 22.79 -2.29
C ALA A 56 -4.92 23.62 -3.08
N ILE A 57 -6.12 23.10 -3.31
CA ILE A 57 -7.18 23.81 -4.04
C ILE A 57 -7.60 25.10 -3.31
N VAL A 58 -7.72 25.06 -1.98
CA VAL A 58 -8.03 26.26 -1.19
C VAL A 58 -6.93 27.30 -1.29
N GLY A 59 -5.67 26.90 -1.28
CA GLY A 59 -4.53 27.81 -1.49
C GLY A 59 -4.58 28.51 -2.84
N VAL A 60 -4.85 27.75 -3.92
CA VAL A 60 -5.03 28.31 -5.27
C VAL A 60 -6.16 29.34 -5.31
N ILE A 61 -7.31 29.04 -4.69
CA ILE A 61 -8.47 29.97 -4.63
C ILE A 61 -8.11 31.28 -3.92
N LYS A 62 -7.21 31.23 -2.93
CA LYS A 62 -6.73 32.41 -2.18
C LYS A 62 -5.59 33.17 -2.87
N GLY A 63 -5.09 32.67 -4.00
CA GLY A 63 -3.92 33.23 -4.68
C GLY A 63 -2.60 32.94 -3.97
N GLU A 64 -2.54 31.90 -3.14
CA GLU A 64 -1.31 31.42 -2.50
C GLU A 64 -0.45 30.64 -3.51
N GLU A 65 0.87 30.66 -3.35
CA GLU A 65 1.74 29.73 -4.06
C GLU A 65 1.59 28.32 -3.48
N VAL A 66 1.40 27.34 -4.36
CA VAL A 66 1.19 25.94 -3.99
C VAL A 66 2.25 25.08 -4.66
N GLU A 67 2.78 24.10 -3.92
CA GLU A 67 3.75 23.14 -4.42
C GLU A 67 3.18 22.36 -5.62
N ALA A 68 3.99 22.22 -6.68
CA ALA A 68 3.63 21.43 -7.85
C ALA A 68 3.58 19.92 -7.54
N PHE A 69 4.30 19.49 -6.49
CA PHE A 69 4.37 18.09 -6.08
C PHE A 69 4.44 17.95 -4.56
N THR A 70 3.41 17.32 -3.99
CA THR A 70 3.35 16.99 -2.56
C THR A 70 3.55 15.48 -2.38
N PRO A 71 4.70 15.01 -1.89
CA PRO A 71 4.92 13.58 -1.67
C PRO A 71 4.09 13.09 -0.49
N ILE A 72 3.40 11.97 -0.68
CA ILE A 72 2.63 11.30 0.38
C ILE A 72 3.18 9.89 0.54
N GLY A 73 3.68 9.61 1.74
CA GLY A 73 4.28 8.33 2.06
C GLY A 73 3.27 7.19 2.07
N GLY A 74 3.70 6.03 1.59
CA GLY A 74 3.00 4.77 1.81
C GLY A 74 3.34 4.18 3.17
N ILE A 75 2.49 3.30 3.65
CA ILE A 75 2.69 2.52 4.87
C ILE A 75 3.02 1.09 4.45
N LEU A 76 4.22 0.61 4.80
CA LEU A 76 4.62 -0.77 4.58
C LEU A 76 3.91 -1.68 5.60
N ILE A 77 3.14 -2.63 5.08
CA ILE A 77 2.45 -3.65 5.85
C ILE A 77 3.20 -4.97 5.69
N THR A 78 3.61 -5.56 6.81
CA THR A 78 4.32 -6.85 6.89
C THR A 78 3.65 -7.74 7.94
N ALA A 79 4.15 -8.96 8.13
CA ALA A 79 3.71 -9.84 9.21
C ALA A 79 3.80 -9.18 10.61
N GLU A 80 4.68 -8.21 10.81
CA GLU A 80 4.87 -7.53 12.09
C GLU A 80 3.72 -6.59 12.46
N ASN A 81 3.02 -6.03 11.47
CA ASN A 81 2.01 -5.00 11.71
C ASN A 81 0.67 -5.25 11.00
N VAL A 82 0.53 -6.33 10.21
CA VAL A 82 -0.70 -6.64 9.45
C VAL A 82 -1.95 -6.69 10.33
N ALA A 83 -1.83 -7.11 11.59
CA ALA A 83 -2.93 -7.13 12.56
C ALA A 83 -3.56 -5.74 12.79
N ASN A 84 -2.80 -4.65 12.63
CA ASN A 84 -3.30 -3.27 12.76
C ASN A 84 -4.15 -2.84 11.57
N PHE A 85 -4.15 -3.61 10.47
CA PHE A 85 -4.79 -3.27 9.21
C PHE A 85 -5.86 -4.27 8.78
N MET A 86 -6.08 -5.35 9.54
CA MET A 86 -7.12 -6.35 9.28
C MET A 86 -8.54 -5.84 9.57
#